data_AF-A0A0D0DEX5-F1
#
_entry.id   AF-A0A0D0DEX5-F1
#
_cell.length_a   1.000
_cell.length_b   1.000
_cell.length_c   1.000
_cell.angle_alpha   90.00
_cell.angle_beta   90.00
_cell.angle_gamma   90.00
#
_symmetry.space_group_name_H-M   'P 1'
#
loop_
_entity.id
_entity.type
_entity.pdbx_description
1 polymer ?
#
loop_
_entity_poly.entity_id
_entity_poly.type
_entity_poly.pdbx_seq_one_letter_code
_entity_poly.pdbx_strand_id
1 'polypeptide(L)' 'MSVEEQLTISLYRCVTGLSSHHVAKRFQCFPDTITKYLKAILFFFTSDPFYS' A
#
# COMPACT_ATOMS: atom_id res chain seq x y z
N MET A 1 11.33 4.96 3.13
CA MET A 1 10.60 3.84 2.54
C MET A 1 10.46 4.08 1.06
N SER A 2 11.05 3.23 0.21
CA SER A 2 11.06 3.36 -1.24
C SER A 2 9.66 3.15 -1.85
N VAL A 3 9.47 3.53 -3.12
CA VAL A 3 8.21 3.27 -3.84
C VAL A 3 7.94 1.77 -3.95
N GLU A 4 8.99 0.96 -4.16
CA GLU A 4 8.90 -0.50 -4.22
C GLU A 4 8.44 -1.11 -2.88
N GLU A 5 8.94 -0.60 -1.75
CA GLU A 5 8.49 -1.02 -0.42
C GLU A 5 7.02 -0.67 -0.19
N GLN A 6 6.60 0.54 -0.58
CA GLN A 6 5.19 0.97 -0.48
C GLN A 6 4.27 0.10 -1.34
N LEU A 7 4.71 -0.23 -2.56
CA LEU A 7 4.02 -1.13 -3.47
C LEU A 7 3.90 -2.54 -2.87
N THR A 8 5.01 -3.07 -2.36
CA THR A 8 5.07 -4.38 -1.71
C THR A 8 4.12 -4.46 -0.52
N ILE A 9 4.11 -3.46 0.37
CA ILE A 9 3.21 -3.41 1.53
C ILE A 9 1.75 -3.35 1.09
N SER A 10 1.44 -2.55 0.07
CA SER A 10 0.07 -2.39 -0.43
C SER A 10 -0.44 -3.67 -1.09
N LEU A 11 0.37 -4.31 -1.94
CA LEU A 11 0.05 -5.60 -2.55
C LEU A 11 -0.09 -6.70 -1.49
N TYR A 12 0.83 -6.76 -0.52
CA TYR A 12 0.76 -7.71 0.59
C TYR A 12 -0.56 -7.56 1.36
N ARG A 13 -0.99 -6.33 1.66
CA ARG A 13 -2.29 -6.06 2.30
C ARG A 13 -3.46 -6.56 1.44
N CYS A 14 -3.47 -6.25 0.14
CA CYS A 14 -4.53 -6.65 -0.77
C CYS A 14 -4.64 -8.17 -0.91
N VAL A 15 -3.52 -8.88 -1.04
CA VAL A 15 -3.47 -10.33 -1.22
C VAL A 15 -3.83 -11.07 0.07
N THR A 16 -3.39 -10.57 1.23
CA THR A 16 -3.62 -11.26 2.52
C THR A 16 -4.92 -10.87 3.20
N GLY A 17 -5.57 -9.77 2.79
CA GLY A 17 -6.78 -9.26 3.42
C GLY A 17 -6.59 -8.78 4.87
N LEU A 18 -5.35 -8.64 5.34
CA LEU A 18 -5.05 -8.24 6.71
C LEU A 18 -5.40 -6.77 6.98
N SER A 19 -5.81 -6.48 8.22
CA SER A 19 -6.04 -5.09 8.63
C SER A 19 -4.74 -4.28 8.63
N SER A 20 -4.84 -2.96 8.46
CA SER A 20 -3.69 -2.05 8.46
C SER A 20 -2.83 -2.21 9.73
N HIS A 21 -3.43 -2.48 10.88
CA HIS A 21 -2.71 -2.72 12.14
C HIS A 21 -1.79 -3.96 12.07
N HIS A 22 -2.27 -5.07 11.49
CA HIS A 22 -1.47 -6.29 11.36
C HIS A 22 -0.32 -6.10 10.38
N VAL A 23 -0.59 -5.47 9.24
CA VAL A 23 0.44 -5.16 8.24
C VAL A 23 1.45 -4.17 8.83
N ALA A 24 1.00 -3.13 9.53
CA ALA A 24 1.85 -2.15 10.20
C ALA A 24 2.78 -2.78 11.22
N LYS A 25 2.27 -3.69 12.04
CA LYS A 25 3.08 -4.47 12.98
C LYS A 25 4.15 -5.31 12.28
N ARG A 26 3.80 -5.95 11.16
CA ARG A 26 4.75 -6.80 10.39
C ARG A 26 5.87 -5.99 9.75
N PHE A 27 5.53 -4.83 9.19
CA PHE A 27 6.48 -3.95 8.49
C PHE A 27 7.07 -2.85 9.39
N GLN A 28 6.80 -2.91 10.69
CA GLN A 28 7.28 -1.94 11.69
C GLN A 28 7.01 -0.48 11.30
N CYS A 29 5.84 -0.22 10.71
CA CYS A 29 5.41 1.13 10.31
C CYS A 29 4.11 1.52 11.02
N PHE A 30 3.67 2.77 10.88
CA PHE A 30 2.40 3.21 11.46
C PHE A 30 1.20 2.74 10.62
N PRO A 31 0.05 2.38 11.26
CA PRO A 31 -1.16 1.96 10.55
C PRO A 31 -1.68 2.99 9.54
N ASP A 32 -1.60 4.27 9.89
CA ASP A 32 -2.04 5.38 9.04
C ASP A 32 -1.21 5.47 7.75
N THR A 33 0.06 5.11 7.84
CA THR A 33 0.99 5.11 6.70
C THR A 33 0.57 4.08 5.67
N ILE A 34 0.08 2.90 6.09
CA ILE A 34 -0.38 1.85 5.17
C ILE A 34 -1.62 2.29 4.39
N THR A 35 -2.56 2.97 5.05
CA THR A 35 -3.74 3.48 4.36
C THR A 35 -3.37 4.61 3.38
N LYS A 36 -2.36 5.43 3.69
CA LYS A 36 -1.82 6.42 2.74
C LYS A 36 -1.19 5.77 1.51
N TYR A 37 -0.37 4.73 1.69
CA TYR A 37 0.25 4.01 0.57
C TYR A 37 -0.77 3.34 -0.33
N LEU A 38 -1.76 2.65 0.27
CA LEU A 38 -2.84 2.02 -0.49
C LEU A 38 -3.59 3.04 -1.35
N LYS A 39 -3.93 4.22 -0.78
CA LYS A 39 -4.61 5.29 -1.52
C LYS A 39 -3.76 5.84 -2.67
N ALA A 40 -2.48 6.10 -2.43
CA ALA A 40 -1.59 6.66 -3.44
C ALA A 40 -1.40 5.68 -4.62
N ILE A 41 -1.20 4.40 -4.30
CA ILE A 41 -1.02 3.33 -5.30
C ILE A 41 -2.32 3.07 -6.06
N LEU A 42 -3.46 3.06 -5.38
CA LEU A 42 -4.76 2.93 -6.02
C LEU A 42 -4.98 4.10 -7.00
N PHE A 43 -4.77 5.34 -6.55
CA PHE A 43 -4.91 6.52 -7.39
C PHE A 43 -4.03 6.45 -8.64
N PHE A 44 -2.76 6.06 -8.47
CA PHE A 44 -1.82 5.88 -9.56
C PHE A 44 -2.30 4.83 -10.57
N PHE A 45 -2.69 3.64 -10.12
CA PHE A 45 -3.19 2.57 -10.98
C PHE A 45 -4.58 2.84 -11.59
N THR A 46 -5.35 3.77 -11.03
CA THR A 46 -6.63 4.20 -11.62
C THR A 46 -6.48 5.42 -12.53
N SER A 47 -5.29 6.01 -12.63
CA SER A 47 -5.09 7.21 -13.44
C SER A 47 -4.95 6.87 -14.92
N ASP A 48 -5.57 7.67 -15.78
CA ASP A 48 -5.50 7.51 -17.25
C ASP A 48 -4.07 7.38 -17.80
N PRO A 49 -3.06 8.14 -17.30
CA PRO A 49 -1.68 8.02 -17.78
C PRO A 49 -1.04 6.65 -17.55
N PHE A 50 -1.63 5.80 -16.70
CA PHE A 50 -1.09 4.47 -16.45
C PHE A 50 -1.39 3.47 -17.58
N TYR A 51 -2.50 3.65 -18.30
CA TYR A 51 -2.96 2.75 -19.37
C TYR A 51 -2.84 3.33 -20.78
N SER A 52 -2.30 4.55 -20.89
CA SER A 52 -2.07 5.25 -22.16
C SER A 52 -0.63 5.04 -22.62
#